data_AF-A0A839PEW1-F1
#
_entry.id   AF-A0A839PEW1-F1
#
_cell.length_a   1.000
_cell.length_b   1.000
_cell.length_c   1.000
_cell.angle_alpha   90.00
_cell.angle_beta   90.00
_cell.angle_gamma   90.00
#
_symmetry.space_group_name_H-M   'P 1'
#
loop_
_entity.id
_entity.type
_entity.pdbx_description
1 polymer ?
#
loop_
_entity_poly.entity_id
_entity_poly.type
_entity_poly.pdbx_seq_one_letter_code
_entity_poly.pdbx_strand_id
1 'polypeptide(L)'
;MQSLVRDRTCGTCTACCRVLEIKTLGKPAGTLCEHNTGAACGIYKNRPAACAKWHCLWRKVEALPDELRPDRSEVMFSLETAPTSEDPFLRARIVGRALHGPDAFERWEAIEAIGMFVREGSLPVWTAFGSVASLIYPEPTRADHLRDAIRHPHAARNRGHEEEAAAWRLRLGYGAAPQEANLPGTKSPLGRLDSSPETGETHFATGTAKLFNGTKG
;
A
#
# COMPACT_ATOMS: atom_id res chain seq x y z
N MET A 1 -12.88 -6.53 6.78
CA MET A 1 -13.24 -5.73 5.59
C MET A 1 -13.22 -4.26 6.03
N GLN A 2 -12.28 -3.43 5.55
CA GLN A 2 -12.24 -2.01 5.94
C GLN A 2 -13.44 -1.27 5.32
N SER A 3 -14.24 -0.60 6.15
CA SER A 3 -15.37 0.21 5.72
C SER A 3 -14.91 1.55 5.12
N LEU A 4 -15.66 2.08 4.16
CA LEU A 4 -15.43 3.44 3.65
C LEU A 4 -15.89 4.47 4.68
N VAL A 5 -15.21 5.61 4.72
CA VAL A 5 -15.65 6.77 5.51
C VAL A 5 -17.03 7.20 5.02
N ARG A 6 -17.97 7.33 5.95
CA ARG A 6 -19.35 7.77 5.67
C ARG A 6 -19.32 9.19 5.10
N ASP A 7 -20.29 9.50 4.24
CA ASP A 7 -20.50 10.82 3.61
C ASP A 7 -19.40 11.34 2.67
N ARG A 8 -18.23 10.69 2.58
CA ARG A 8 -17.29 10.97 1.50
C ARG A 8 -17.84 10.42 0.18
N THR A 9 -17.74 11.19 -0.90
CA THR A 9 -17.99 10.74 -2.28
C THR A 9 -16.80 11.09 -3.15
N CYS A 10 -16.54 10.33 -4.21
CA CYS A 10 -15.45 10.69 -5.12
C CYS A 10 -15.75 12.02 -5.86
N GLY A 11 -17.02 12.44 -5.97
CA GLY A 11 -17.41 13.63 -6.74
C GLY A 11 -16.80 13.62 -8.15
N THR A 12 -16.17 14.72 -8.53
CA THR A 12 -15.44 14.92 -9.79
C THR A 12 -14.01 14.35 -9.82
N CYS A 13 -13.54 13.73 -8.74
CA CYS A 13 -12.15 13.30 -8.61
C CYS A 13 -11.92 12.06 -9.46
N THR A 14 -10.99 12.14 -10.41
CA THR A 14 -10.63 11.06 -11.32
C THR A 14 -9.18 10.61 -11.18
N ALA A 15 -8.52 10.93 -10.06
CA ALA A 15 -7.11 10.63 -9.83
C ALA A 15 -6.73 9.15 -10.04
N CYS A 16 -7.59 8.22 -9.60
CA CYS A 16 -7.38 6.79 -9.80
C CYS A 16 -7.35 6.39 -11.29
N CYS A 17 -8.06 7.12 -12.16
CA CYS A 17 -8.03 6.93 -13.60
C CYS A 17 -6.70 7.37 -14.23
N ARG A 18 -5.79 8.03 -13.53
CA ARG A 18 -4.40 8.26 -13.97
C ARG A 18 -3.46 7.25 -13.32
N VAL A 19 -3.59 7.04 -12.01
CA VAL A 19 -2.60 6.30 -11.23
C VAL A 19 -2.62 4.79 -11.49
N LEU A 20 -3.80 4.17 -11.51
CA LEU A 20 -3.91 2.71 -11.47
C LEU A 20 -3.57 2.08 -12.81
N GLU A 21 -2.92 0.92 -12.79
CA GLU A 21 -2.96 -0.02 -13.92
C GLU A 21 -4.32 -0.72 -13.94
N ILE A 22 -4.94 -0.86 -15.11
CA ILE A 22 -6.15 -1.64 -15.32
C ILE A 22 -5.93 -2.62 -16.46
N LYS A 23 -5.48 -3.83 -16.12
CA LYS A 23 -5.11 -4.90 -17.07
C LYS A 23 -6.23 -5.23 -18.06
N THR A 24 -7.47 -5.32 -17.60
CA THR A 24 -8.65 -5.63 -18.44
C THR A 24 -8.95 -4.56 -19.49
N LEU A 25 -8.41 -3.35 -19.34
CA LEU A 25 -8.53 -2.26 -20.31
C LEU A 25 -7.22 -2.01 -21.07
N GLY A 26 -6.19 -2.84 -20.86
CA GLY A 26 -4.85 -2.59 -21.42
C GLY A 26 -4.24 -1.26 -20.98
N LYS A 27 -4.72 -0.68 -19.87
CA LYS A 27 -4.37 0.67 -19.44
C LYS A 27 -3.21 0.62 -18.44
N PRO A 28 -2.01 1.11 -18.80
CA PRO A 28 -0.86 1.13 -17.89
C PRO A 28 -1.03 2.14 -16.76
N ALA A 29 -0.30 1.91 -15.65
CA ALA A 29 -0.22 2.85 -14.55
C ALA A 29 0.41 4.19 -14.98
N GLY A 30 -0.06 5.30 -14.42
CA GLY A 30 0.46 6.65 -14.70
C GLY A 30 -0.09 7.30 -15.98
N THR A 31 -0.65 6.53 -16.90
CA THR A 31 -1.30 7.04 -18.12
C THR A 31 -2.75 7.42 -17.82
N LEU A 32 -3.29 8.48 -18.41
CA LEU A 32 -4.72 8.81 -18.26
C LEU A 32 -5.59 7.76 -18.96
N CYS A 33 -6.64 7.26 -18.29
CA CYS A 33 -7.56 6.29 -18.90
C CYS A 33 -8.33 6.94 -20.05
N GLU A 34 -8.50 6.23 -21.17
CA GLU A 34 -9.27 6.70 -22.34
C GLU A 34 -10.74 7.00 -22.01
N HIS A 35 -11.30 6.35 -20.98
CA HIS A 35 -12.67 6.61 -20.54
C HIS A 35 -12.78 7.78 -19.55
N ASN A 36 -11.70 8.49 -19.24
CA ASN A 36 -11.76 9.67 -18.37
C ASN A 36 -12.31 10.87 -19.17
N THR A 37 -13.43 11.45 -18.72
CA THR A 37 -14.08 12.60 -19.36
C THR A 37 -13.64 13.96 -18.76
N GLY A 38 -12.56 13.97 -17.99
CA GLY A 38 -12.07 15.11 -17.20
C GLY A 38 -12.64 15.15 -15.80
N ALA A 39 -13.96 14.99 -15.65
CA ALA A 39 -14.66 15.05 -14.37
C ALA A 39 -15.31 13.73 -13.93
N ALA A 40 -15.34 12.71 -14.80
CA ALA A 40 -15.96 11.43 -14.50
C ALA A 40 -15.39 10.29 -15.35
N CYS A 41 -15.87 9.07 -15.09
CA CYS A 41 -15.63 7.91 -15.94
C CYS A 41 -16.79 7.74 -16.93
N GLY A 42 -16.50 7.76 -18.23
CA GLY A 42 -17.50 7.59 -19.29
C GLY A 42 -18.18 6.22 -19.30
N ILE A 43 -17.55 5.21 -18.70
CA ILE A 43 -18.12 3.86 -18.54
C ILE A 43 -18.43 3.54 -17.08
N TYR A 44 -18.72 4.53 -16.22
CA TYR A 44 -18.80 4.32 -14.77
C TYR A 44 -19.68 3.13 -14.36
N LYS A 45 -20.86 2.97 -14.98
CA LYS A 45 -21.77 1.85 -14.68
C LYS A 45 -21.20 0.47 -15.08
N ASN A 46 -20.35 0.43 -16.10
CA ASN A 46 -19.76 -0.78 -16.68
C ASN A 46 -18.27 -0.90 -16.34
N ARG A 47 -17.79 -0.17 -15.32
CA ARG A 47 -16.37 -0.14 -14.97
C ARG A 47 -15.88 -1.52 -14.54
N PRO A 48 -14.64 -1.93 -14.92
CA PRO A 48 -14.09 -3.22 -14.51
C PRO A 48 -14.05 -3.39 -12.99
N ALA A 49 -14.02 -4.65 -12.53
CA ALA A 49 -13.98 -4.99 -11.11
C ALA A 49 -12.83 -4.28 -10.35
N ALA A 50 -11.67 -4.13 -11.00
CA ALA A 50 -10.53 -3.39 -10.44
C ALA A 50 -10.88 -1.93 -10.14
N CYS A 51 -11.59 -1.24 -11.03
CA CYS A 51 -12.08 0.12 -10.79
C CYS A 51 -13.22 0.16 -9.76
N ALA A 52 -14.10 -0.84 -9.75
CA ALA A 52 -15.30 -0.85 -8.90
C ALA A 52 -14.99 -1.13 -7.42
N LYS A 53 -14.02 -2.00 -7.14
CA LYS A 53 -13.68 -2.47 -5.79
C LYS A 53 -12.58 -1.64 -5.12
N TRP A 54 -11.91 -0.77 -5.87
CA TRP A 54 -10.76 -0.02 -5.38
C TRP A 54 -11.15 1.33 -4.78
N HIS A 55 -10.49 1.69 -3.68
CA HIS A 55 -10.65 2.99 -3.01
C HIS A 55 -9.31 3.48 -2.45
N CYS A 56 -9.01 4.77 -2.63
CA CYS A 56 -7.83 5.43 -2.05
C CYS A 56 -7.94 5.55 -0.52
N LEU A 57 -6.85 5.90 0.16
CA LEU A 57 -6.86 6.06 1.62
C LEU A 57 -7.75 7.21 2.07
N TRP A 58 -7.93 8.28 1.29
CA TRP A 58 -8.90 9.34 1.62
C TRP A 58 -10.34 8.78 1.77
N ARG A 59 -10.67 7.71 1.04
CA ARG A 59 -11.97 7.02 1.16
C ARG A 59 -12.05 6.04 2.34
N LYS A 60 -10.92 5.66 2.92
CA LYS A 60 -10.80 4.59 3.93
C LYS A 60 -10.34 5.06 5.31
N VAL A 61 -9.65 6.19 5.40
CA VAL A 61 -9.05 6.72 6.63
C VAL A 61 -9.74 8.02 7.00
N GLU A 62 -10.56 7.97 8.05
CA GLU A 62 -11.36 9.10 8.52
C GLU A 62 -10.49 10.29 8.92
N ALA A 63 -9.34 10.03 9.57
CA ALA A 63 -8.38 11.03 10.03
C ALA A 63 -7.75 11.87 8.90
N LEU A 64 -7.83 11.45 7.64
CA LEU A 64 -7.35 12.28 6.52
C LEU A 64 -8.35 13.44 6.27
N PRO A 65 -7.94 14.72 6.33
CA PRO A 65 -8.82 15.85 6.03
C PRO A 65 -9.36 15.87 4.58
N ASP A 66 -10.39 16.70 4.32
CA ASP A 66 -11.04 16.78 3.00
C ASP A 66 -10.13 17.42 1.93
N GLU A 67 -9.21 18.28 2.36
CA GLU A 67 -8.14 18.88 1.56
C GLU A 67 -7.21 17.82 0.94
N LEU A 68 -7.15 16.61 1.53
CA LEU A 68 -6.41 15.47 1.00
C LEU A 68 -7.18 14.62 0.00
N ARG A 69 -8.36 15.07 -0.44
CA ARG A 69 -8.99 14.47 -1.61
C ARG A 69 -8.02 14.64 -2.80
N PRO A 70 -7.70 13.57 -3.56
CA PRO A 70 -6.53 13.59 -4.45
C PRO A 70 -6.49 14.67 -5.53
N ASP A 71 -7.65 15.13 -6.00
CA ASP A 71 -7.76 16.22 -6.99
C ASP A 71 -7.55 17.61 -6.38
N ARG A 72 -7.49 17.73 -5.05
CA ARG A 72 -7.20 18.97 -4.32
C ARG A 72 -5.77 19.02 -3.80
N SER A 73 -5.27 17.91 -3.28
CA SER A 73 -3.90 17.80 -2.74
C SER A 73 -2.85 17.45 -3.79
N GLU A 74 -3.26 17.04 -4.99
CA GLU A 74 -2.39 16.54 -6.05
C GLU A 74 -1.59 15.27 -5.66
N VAL A 75 -1.92 14.66 -4.52
CA VAL A 75 -1.34 13.42 -4.01
C VAL A 75 -2.44 12.40 -3.71
N MET A 76 -2.33 11.23 -4.31
CA MET A 76 -3.22 10.10 -4.04
C MET A 76 -2.54 9.12 -3.08
N PHE A 77 -3.04 9.05 -1.84
CA PHE A 77 -2.61 8.05 -0.88
C PHE A 77 -3.33 6.71 -1.10
N SER A 78 -2.59 5.61 -1.06
CA SER A 78 -3.11 4.25 -1.24
C SER A 78 -2.40 3.23 -0.36
N LEU A 79 -3.09 2.14 -0.03
CA LEU A 79 -2.47 0.94 0.52
C LEU A 79 -2.12 0.03 -0.66
N GLU A 80 -0.82 -0.21 -0.89
CA GLU A 80 -0.32 -1.12 -1.90
C GLU A 80 0.23 -2.39 -1.24
N THR A 81 -0.01 -3.55 -1.86
CA THR A 81 0.43 -4.84 -1.32
C THR A 81 1.06 -5.71 -2.39
N ALA A 82 2.19 -6.34 -2.07
CA ALA A 82 2.85 -7.37 -2.87
C ALA A 82 3.22 -8.55 -1.95
N PRO A 83 2.26 -9.41 -1.57
CA PRO A 83 2.40 -10.37 -0.47
C PRO A 83 3.45 -11.45 -0.71
N THR A 84 4.01 -11.58 -1.91
CA THR A 84 5.09 -12.50 -2.25
C THR A 84 6.45 -11.81 -2.37
N SER A 85 6.53 -10.50 -2.17
CA SER A 85 7.78 -9.74 -2.24
C SER A 85 8.81 -10.21 -1.21
N GLU A 86 10.06 -10.31 -1.65
CA GLU A 86 11.23 -10.57 -0.81
C GLU A 86 11.63 -9.35 0.02
N ASP A 87 11.44 -8.13 -0.50
CA ASP A 87 11.55 -6.92 0.32
C ASP A 87 10.32 -6.85 1.23
N PRO A 88 10.49 -6.94 2.57
CA PRO A 88 9.39 -6.85 3.51
C PRO A 88 8.55 -5.59 3.33
N PHE A 89 9.20 -4.45 3.02
CA PHE A 89 8.51 -3.16 2.93
C PHE A 89 7.69 -2.97 1.67
N LEU A 90 7.74 -3.93 0.74
CA LEU A 90 6.85 -3.95 -0.42
C LEU A 90 5.62 -4.85 -0.20
N ARG A 91 5.59 -5.67 0.86
CA ARG A 91 4.49 -6.62 1.11
C ARG A 91 3.18 -5.93 1.45
N ALA A 92 3.25 -4.89 2.26
CA ALA A 92 2.18 -3.94 2.53
C ALA A 92 2.80 -2.58 2.81
N ARG A 93 2.31 -1.52 2.17
CA ARG A 93 2.86 -0.17 2.29
C ARG A 93 1.83 0.90 1.99
N ILE A 94 2.01 2.06 2.62
CA ILE A 94 1.30 3.28 2.28
C ILE A 94 2.12 3.99 1.21
N VAL A 95 1.46 4.36 0.11
CA VAL A 95 2.10 5.09 -0.99
C VAL A 95 1.33 6.38 -1.23
N GLY A 96 1.99 7.52 -1.04
CA GLY A 96 1.55 8.81 -1.55
C GLY A 96 2.07 8.99 -2.97
N ARG A 97 1.19 8.99 -3.96
CA ARG A 97 1.58 9.18 -5.36
C ARG A 97 1.18 10.55 -5.87
N ALA A 98 2.15 11.34 -6.30
CA ALA A 98 1.89 12.61 -6.93
C ALA A 98 1.21 12.42 -8.31
N LEU A 99 0.24 13.27 -8.63
CA LEU A 99 -0.54 13.18 -9.86
C LEU A 99 0.12 13.86 -11.04
N HIS A 100 0.82 14.98 -10.79
CA HIS A 100 1.32 15.89 -11.82
C HIS A 100 2.83 16.16 -11.72
N GLY A 101 3.37 16.22 -10.51
CA GLY A 101 4.79 16.45 -10.27
C GLY A 101 5.19 16.21 -8.81
N PRO A 102 6.48 16.01 -8.52
CA PRO A 102 6.96 15.74 -7.16
C PRO A 102 6.80 16.95 -6.21
N ASP A 103 6.65 18.16 -6.73
CA ASP A 103 6.32 19.39 -6.01
C ASP A 103 5.02 19.28 -5.20
N ALA A 104 4.11 18.38 -5.58
CA ALA A 104 2.94 18.05 -4.78
C ALA A 104 3.28 17.58 -3.35
N PHE A 105 4.48 17.03 -3.13
CA PHE A 105 4.96 16.64 -1.79
C PHE A 105 5.49 17.80 -0.94
N GLU A 106 5.69 18.98 -1.52
CA GLU A 106 6.10 20.20 -0.81
C GLU A 106 4.90 20.96 -0.22
N ARG A 107 3.69 20.59 -0.62
CA ARG A 107 2.45 21.15 -0.09
C ARG A 107 2.25 20.70 1.36
N TRP A 108 1.87 21.65 2.22
CA TRP A 108 1.73 21.40 3.66
C TRP A 108 0.72 20.28 3.95
N GLU A 109 -0.35 20.16 3.16
CA GLU A 109 -1.34 19.09 3.33
C GLU A 109 -0.70 17.71 3.13
N ALA A 110 0.12 17.55 2.08
CA ALA A 110 0.82 16.31 1.78
C ALA A 110 1.86 15.98 2.86
N ILE A 111 2.60 16.99 3.33
CA ILE A 111 3.57 16.85 4.42
C ILE A 111 2.89 16.35 5.70
N GLU A 112 1.76 16.95 6.09
CA GLU A 112 1.02 16.53 7.28
C GLU A 112 0.43 15.13 7.14
N ALA A 113 -0.07 14.77 5.97
CA ALA A 113 -0.57 13.43 5.68
C ALA A 113 0.53 12.36 5.81
N ILE A 114 1.69 12.63 5.21
CA ILE A 114 2.86 11.75 5.31
C ILE A 114 3.29 11.67 6.78
N GLY A 115 3.44 12.81 7.46
CA GLY A 115 3.79 12.89 8.87
C GLY A 115 2.83 12.11 9.76
N MET A 116 1.53 12.14 9.48
CA MET A 116 0.53 11.34 10.19
C MET A 116 0.81 9.84 10.07
N PHE A 117 1.04 9.34 8.85
CA PHE A 117 1.35 7.92 8.64
C PHE A 117 2.70 7.51 9.23
N VAL A 118 3.70 8.39 9.16
CA VAL A 118 5.02 8.18 9.77
C VAL A 118 4.91 8.09 11.30
N ARG A 119 4.14 8.99 11.93
CA ARG A 119 3.89 8.98 13.39
C ARG A 119 3.09 7.76 13.83
N GLU A 120 2.14 7.31 13.02
CA GLU A 120 1.37 6.09 13.28
C GLU A 120 2.27 4.84 13.19
N GLY A 121 3.17 4.78 12.21
CA GLY A 121 4.30 3.85 12.20
C GLY A 121 3.96 2.38 11.99
N SER A 122 2.74 2.05 11.53
CA SER A 122 2.36 0.65 11.29
C SER A 122 2.86 0.07 9.99
N LEU A 123 2.99 0.89 8.97
CA LEU A 123 3.37 0.45 7.63
C LEU A 123 4.50 1.31 7.09
N PRO A 124 5.30 0.77 6.15
CA PRO A 124 6.26 1.58 5.44
C PRO A 124 5.52 2.66 4.64
N VAL A 125 6.03 3.87 4.67
CA VAL A 125 5.49 5.02 3.94
C VAL A 125 6.43 5.34 2.80
N TRP A 126 5.88 5.39 1.60
CA TRP A 126 6.59 5.72 0.38
C TRP A 126 5.96 6.92 -0.31
N THR A 127 6.79 7.72 -0.97
CA THR A 127 6.34 8.67 -1.98
C THR A 127 6.68 8.15 -3.37
N ALA A 128 5.89 8.52 -4.37
CA ALA A 128 6.15 8.11 -5.74
C ALA A 128 5.69 9.16 -6.77
N PHE A 129 6.46 9.30 -7.84
CA PHE A 129 6.08 10.03 -9.04
C PHE A 129 6.68 9.36 -10.28
N GLY A 130 5.86 9.10 -11.29
CA GLY A 130 6.26 8.31 -12.45
C GLY A 130 6.79 6.93 -12.02
N SER A 131 8.00 6.59 -12.46
CA SER A 131 8.72 5.36 -12.10
C SER A 131 9.59 5.49 -10.84
N VAL A 132 9.69 6.69 -10.25
CA VAL A 132 10.53 6.95 -9.09
C VAL A 132 9.69 6.78 -7.82
N ALA A 133 10.22 6.02 -6.87
CA ALA A 133 9.64 5.84 -5.54
C ALA A 133 10.73 5.95 -4.48
N SER A 134 10.39 6.61 -3.37
CA SER A 134 11.30 6.85 -2.24
C SER A 134 10.67 6.35 -0.95
N LEU A 135 11.44 5.60 -0.16
CA LEU A 135 11.04 5.18 1.18
C LEU A 135 11.21 6.38 2.12
N ILE A 136 10.12 6.82 2.74
CA ILE A 136 10.11 7.88 3.74
C ILE A 136 10.17 7.28 5.15
N TYR A 137 9.43 6.19 5.38
CA TYR A 137 9.44 5.49 6.66
C TYR A 137 9.45 3.98 6.46
N PRO A 138 10.25 3.22 7.22
CA PRO A 138 11.28 3.70 8.15
C PRO A 138 12.39 4.49 7.46
N GLU A 139 13.05 5.40 8.20
CA GLU A 139 14.19 6.18 7.68
C GLU A 139 15.28 5.25 7.12
N PRO A 140 16.00 5.62 6.04
CA PRO A 140 16.89 4.73 5.30
C PRO A 140 17.94 3.99 6.17
N THR A 141 18.53 4.67 7.14
CA THR A 141 19.53 4.07 8.05
C THR A 141 18.95 2.97 8.93
N ARG A 142 17.68 3.11 9.34
CA ARG A 142 16.97 2.10 10.13
C ARG A 142 16.36 1.01 9.23
N ALA A 143 16.03 1.35 7.98
CA ALA A 143 15.36 0.47 7.04
C ALA A 143 16.14 -0.82 6.77
N ASP A 144 17.46 -0.74 6.58
CA ASP A 144 18.28 -1.91 6.24
C ASP A 144 18.34 -2.92 7.39
N HIS A 145 18.57 -2.43 8.61
CA HIS A 145 18.53 -3.25 9.80
C HIS A 145 17.17 -3.92 9.99
N LEU A 146 16.07 -3.16 9.88
CA LEU A 146 14.72 -3.72 10.01
C LEU A 146 14.41 -4.75 8.94
N ARG A 147 14.81 -4.52 7.69
CA ARG A 147 14.64 -5.50 6.61
C ARG A 147 15.31 -6.83 6.93
N ASP A 148 16.53 -6.80 7.47
CA ASP A 148 17.23 -8.01 7.88
C ASP A 148 16.53 -8.71 9.06
N ALA A 149 16.19 -7.96 10.11
CA ALA A 149 15.49 -8.48 11.28
C ALA A 149 14.12 -9.09 10.92
N ILE A 150 13.37 -8.47 10.00
CA ILE A 150 12.07 -8.99 9.55
C ILE A 150 12.22 -10.29 8.76
N ARG A 151 13.23 -10.40 7.88
CA ARG A 151 13.49 -11.62 7.10
C ARG A 151 14.08 -12.73 7.94
N HIS A 152 14.92 -12.40 8.92
CA HIS A 152 15.69 -13.34 9.72
C HIS A 152 15.52 -13.04 11.22
N PRO A 153 14.30 -13.18 11.78
CA PRO A 153 14.00 -12.77 13.14
C PRO A 153 14.72 -13.58 14.22
N HIS A 154 15.23 -14.77 13.89
CA HIS A 154 15.95 -15.64 14.81
C HIS A 154 17.47 -15.66 14.57
N ALA A 155 17.98 -14.82 13.67
CA ALA A 155 19.43 -14.75 13.45
C ALA A 155 20.12 -14.11 14.66
N ALA A 156 21.24 -14.68 15.10
CA ALA A 156 21.96 -14.21 16.29
C ALA A 156 22.36 -12.72 16.22
N ARG A 157 22.61 -12.19 15.01
CA ARG A 157 22.92 -10.77 14.76
C ARG A 157 21.74 -9.82 15.01
N ASN A 158 20.51 -10.34 15.07
CA ASN A 158 19.27 -9.59 15.30
C ASN A 158 18.73 -9.78 16.72
N ARG A 159 19.54 -10.32 17.64
CA ARG A 159 19.16 -10.50 19.04
C ARG A 159 18.83 -9.14 19.68
N GLY A 160 17.70 -9.05 20.35
CA GLY A 160 17.17 -7.80 20.93
C GLY A 160 16.18 -7.05 20.03
N HIS A 161 15.91 -7.53 18.82
CA HIS A 161 14.97 -6.94 17.86
C HIS A 161 13.79 -7.87 17.53
N GLU A 162 13.62 -8.96 18.27
CA GLU A 162 12.63 -10.01 17.99
C GLU A 162 11.20 -9.47 18.06
N GLU A 163 10.87 -8.69 19.09
CA GLU A 163 9.53 -8.12 19.28
C GLU A 163 9.17 -7.13 18.17
N GLU A 164 10.11 -6.25 17.81
CA GLU A 164 9.94 -5.27 16.75
C GLU A 164 9.76 -5.98 15.39
N ALA A 165 10.63 -6.96 15.08
CA ALA A 165 10.53 -7.75 13.87
C ALA A 165 9.21 -8.53 13.81
N ALA A 166 8.76 -9.11 14.92
CA ALA A 166 7.47 -9.81 15.00
C ALA A 166 6.29 -8.87 14.73
N ALA A 167 6.29 -7.66 15.32
CA ALA A 167 5.25 -6.67 15.08
C ALA A 167 5.22 -6.23 13.61
N TRP A 168 6.37 -6.00 12.98
CA TRP A 168 6.45 -5.72 11.54
C TRP A 168 5.97 -6.89 10.69
N ARG A 169 6.38 -8.12 11.01
CA ARG A 169 5.97 -9.33 10.28
C ARG A 169 4.45 -9.49 10.26
N LEU A 170 3.81 -9.28 11.41
CA LEU A 170 2.35 -9.31 11.53
C LEU A 170 1.68 -8.27 10.60
N ARG A 171 2.14 -7.01 10.64
CA ARG A 171 1.59 -5.90 9.84
C ARG A 171 1.85 -6.08 8.33
N LEU A 172 2.96 -6.73 7.97
CA LEU A 172 3.37 -6.99 6.59
C LEU A 172 2.85 -8.33 6.02
N GLY A 173 1.95 -9.00 6.76
CA GLY A 173 1.32 -10.24 6.29
C GLY A 173 2.31 -11.39 6.10
N TYR A 174 3.38 -11.44 6.89
CA TYR A 174 4.05 -12.72 7.12
C TYR A 174 3.11 -13.50 8.05
N GLY A 175 2.55 -14.62 7.56
CA GLY A 175 1.71 -15.49 8.39
C GLY A 175 2.41 -15.83 9.72
N ALA A 176 1.62 -16.16 10.75
CA ALA A 176 2.16 -16.55 12.05
C ALA A 176 3.29 -17.58 11.83
N ALA A 177 4.46 -17.33 12.42
CA ALA A 177 5.57 -18.27 12.32
C ALA A 177 5.11 -19.64 12.87
N PRO A 178 5.33 -20.76 12.16
CA PRO A 178 5.02 -22.07 12.70
C PRO A 178 6.10 -22.42 13.73
N GLN A 179 5.88 -22.01 14.97
CA GLN A 179 6.75 -22.39 16.08
C GLN A 179 5.98 -22.49 17.38
N GLU A 180 4.94 -23.34 17.43
CA GLU A 180 4.34 -23.83 18.69
C GLU A 180 3.36 -25.01 18.48
N ALA A 181 3.55 -25.82 17.44
CA ALA A 181 2.71 -27.00 17.17
C ALA A 181 3.47 -28.31 17.39
N ASN A 182 4.00 -28.52 18.61
CA ASN A 182 4.38 -29.84 19.13
C ASN A 182 4.30 -29.86 20.69
N LEU A 183 3.09 -29.62 21.19
CA LEU A 183 2.30 -30.28 22.28
C LEU A 183 3.00 -31.09 23.41
N PRO A 184 2.39 -31.18 24.64
CA PRO A 184 0.95 -31.41 24.79
C PRO A 184 0.18 -30.60 25.84
N GLY A 185 -1.04 -30.23 25.43
CA GLY A 185 -2.16 -30.00 26.33
C GLY A 185 -2.69 -28.57 26.34
N THR A 186 -3.61 -28.24 25.43
CA THR A 186 -4.88 -27.55 25.74
C THR A 186 -5.71 -27.39 24.47
N LYS A 187 -7.04 -27.51 24.63
CA LYS A 187 -8.03 -27.66 23.56
C LYS A 187 -8.27 -26.31 22.86
N SER A 188 -8.35 -26.36 21.53
CA SER A 188 -8.74 -25.23 20.66
C SER A 188 -10.25 -24.96 20.72
N PRO A 189 -10.69 -23.69 20.87
CA PRO A 189 -12.04 -23.30 20.51
C PRO A 189 -11.99 -22.30 19.35
N LEU A 190 -12.37 -22.73 18.14
CA LEU A 190 -13.21 -21.97 17.19
C LEU A 190 -13.21 -22.67 15.82
N GLY A 191 -14.42 -22.76 15.28
CA GLY A 191 -14.81 -23.63 14.18
C GLY A 191 -14.15 -23.33 12.83
N ARG A 192 -13.98 -24.43 12.10
CA ARG A 192 -13.59 -24.53 10.69
C ARG A 192 -14.55 -23.71 9.82
N LEU A 193 -14.01 -22.77 9.05
CA LEU A 193 -14.71 -22.13 7.93
C LEU A 193 -14.12 -22.71 6.63
N ASP A 194 -14.99 -23.35 5.85
CA ASP A 194 -14.68 -23.91 4.54
C ASP A 194 -14.24 -22.83 3.55
N SER A 195 -13.18 -23.12 2.80
CA SER A 195 -12.69 -22.33 1.68
C SER A 195 -13.34 -22.81 0.38
N SER A 196 -13.96 -21.89 -0.36
CA SER A 196 -14.15 -22.01 -1.81
C SER A 196 -13.50 -20.79 -2.49
N PRO A 197 -12.85 -20.96 -3.65
CA PRO A 197 -12.03 -19.92 -4.26
C PRO A 197 -12.83 -19.12 -5.29
N GLU A 198 -13.00 -17.82 -5.09
CA GLU A 198 -13.32 -16.88 -6.17
C GLU A 198 -12.09 -15.99 -6.43
N THR A 199 -11.33 -16.38 -7.46
CA THR A 199 -10.16 -15.67 -7.98
C THR A 199 -10.60 -14.38 -8.67
N GLY A 200 -10.60 -13.28 -7.92
CA GLY A 200 -10.70 -11.92 -8.45
C GLY A 200 -9.42 -11.14 -8.16
N GLU A 201 -8.29 -11.56 -8.73
CA GLU A 201 -6.99 -10.90 -8.54
C GLU A 201 -6.99 -9.52 -9.20
N THR A 202 -7.20 -8.47 -8.41
CA THR A 202 -6.77 -7.13 -8.79
C THR A 202 -5.27 -7.05 -8.56
N HIS A 203 -4.51 -7.29 -9.61
CA HIS A 203 -3.09 -6.95 -9.64
C HIS A 203 -3.00 -5.43 -9.59
N PHE A 204 -2.52 -4.92 -8.46
CA PHE A 204 -1.88 -3.61 -8.44
C PHE A 204 -0.69 -3.66 -9.38
N ALA A 205 -0.16 -2.51 -9.77
CA ALA A 205 1.19 -2.48 -10.26
C ALA A 205 2.12 -3.05 -9.16
N THR A 206 2.31 -4.36 -9.13
CA THR A 206 3.64 -4.95 -9.14
C THR A 206 4.28 -4.51 -10.45
N GLY A 207 4.50 -3.20 -10.58
CA GLY A 207 5.81 -2.77 -10.93
C GLY A 207 6.68 -3.41 -9.86
N THR A 208 7.21 -4.58 -10.17
CA THR A 208 8.65 -4.67 -10.14
C THR A 208 9.13 -3.36 -10.77
N ALA A 209 9.36 -2.35 -9.92
CA ALA A 209 10.62 -1.67 -10.07
C ALA A 209 11.59 -2.84 -10.22
N LYS A 210 12.14 -3.01 -11.43
CA LYS A 210 13.52 -3.43 -11.47
C LYS A 210 14.19 -2.41 -10.56
N LEU A 211 14.33 -2.79 -9.29
CA LEU A 211 15.22 -2.15 -8.36
C LEU A 211 16.54 -2.29 -9.10
N PHE A 212 16.94 -1.21 -9.77
CA PHE A 212 18.16 -1.20 -10.53
C PHE A 212 19.25 -1.65 -9.56
N ASN A 213 19.97 -2.70 -9.97
CA ASN A 213 21.20 -3.11 -9.33
C ASN A 213 22.05 -1.86 -9.15
N GLY A 214 22.58 -1.71 -7.93
CA GLY A 214 23.44 -0.60 -7.57
C GLY A 214 24.50 -0.34 -8.62
N THR A 215 24.67 0.94 -8.94
CA THR A 215 25.90 1.44 -9.54
C THR A 215 27.05 1.13 -8.59
N LYS A 216 27.86 0.13 -8.94
CA LYS A 216 29.28 0.11 -8.60
C LYS A 216 30.01 0.81 -9.74
N GLY A 217 30.85 1.79 -9.40
CA GLY A 217 31.75 2.48 -10.33
C GLY A 217 31.49 3.97 -10.38
#